data_AF-A0A4Q5QMB6-F1
#
_entry.id   AF-A0A4Q5QMB6-F1
#
_cell.length_a   1.000
_cell.length_b   1.000
_cell.length_c   1.000
_cell.angle_alpha   90.00
_cell.angle_beta   90.00
_cell.angle_gamma   90.00
#
_symmetry.space_group_name_H-M   'P 1'
#
loop_
_entity.id
_entity.type
_entity.pdbx_description
1 polymer ?
#
loop_
_entity_poly.entity_id
_entity_poly.type
_entity_poly.pdbx_seq_one_letter_code
_entity_poly.pdbx_strand_id
1 'polypeptide(L)'
;MLGPSDLDILNVEIVPGTAAALYGLNAINGLANFTTKNPFTYEGFSIRQQTGVNHLNDPNVKTVGLNGSSSSIYSETSARYAKVLIADKLAFKVNATYLRAYDWIANDQTDTNPNGNATTGLLGADNPARDPVSSYGNESSDRSNLTLGGRVYSVGRTGYDERDVVDYTIRSLKADAALHYRFRPGVELAYTYRVANFDNVYQRSNRFRLQDYGLQQHALTLTTPVVQARAYLTTENTGKSYNLRSMAENIDRSYKPDAVWNADYTTAWNAAVAGGAGVTQAHSAARVAAEWAWVTPAPPATA
;
A
#
# COMPACT_ATOMS: atom_id res chain seq x y z
N MET A 1 5.42 -9.34 -4.37
CA MET A 1 4.53 -10.25 -3.61
C MET A 1 4.49 -11.69 -4.15
N LEU A 2 4.65 -11.94 -5.46
CA LEU A 2 4.64 -13.31 -6.04
C LEU A 2 6.03 -14.02 -6.07
N GLY A 3 6.91 -13.71 -5.12
CA GLY A 3 8.25 -14.31 -5.04
C GLY A 3 8.23 -15.67 -4.33
N PRO A 4 9.23 -16.54 -4.55
CA PRO A 4 9.37 -17.79 -3.81
C PRO A 4 9.60 -17.52 -2.31
N SER A 5 9.23 -18.49 -1.47
CA SER A 5 9.60 -18.49 -0.05
C SER A 5 11.12 -18.60 0.12
N ASP A 6 11.69 -17.97 1.14
CA ASP A 6 13.11 -18.09 1.49
C ASP A 6 13.55 -19.56 1.70
N LEU A 7 12.64 -20.42 2.17
CA LEU A 7 12.91 -21.85 2.30
C LEU A 7 13.19 -22.54 0.96
N ASP A 8 12.65 -22.02 -0.14
CA ASP A 8 12.80 -22.57 -1.49
C ASP A 8 13.77 -21.79 -2.36
N ILE A 9 14.33 -20.67 -1.90
CA ILE A 9 15.37 -19.94 -2.64
C ILE A 9 16.68 -20.75 -2.59
N LEU A 10 17.25 -21.01 -3.77
CA LEU A 10 18.59 -21.57 -3.91
C LEU A 10 19.63 -20.45 -4.00
N ASN A 11 19.39 -19.47 -4.88
CA ASN A 11 20.23 -18.30 -5.02
C ASN A 11 19.41 -17.09 -5.52
N VAL A 12 20.00 -15.92 -5.32
CA VAL A 12 19.51 -14.64 -5.85
C VAL A 12 20.66 -14.02 -6.64
N GLU A 13 20.41 -13.73 -7.91
CA GLU A 13 21.35 -13.04 -8.78
C GLU A 13 20.81 -11.65 -9.08
N ILE A 14 21.65 -10.63 -8.93
CA ILE A 14 21.31 -9.24 -9.24
C ILE A 14 22.15 -8.82 -10.43
N VAL A 15 21.48 -8.44 -11.52
CA VAL A 15 22.13 -7.94 -12.73
C VAL A 15 21.82 -6.46 -12.86
N PRO A 16 22.80 -5.56 -12.64
CA PRO A 16 22.60 -4.13 -12.80
C PRO A 16 22.57 -3.74 -14.29
N GLY A 17 21.74 -2.75 -14.63
CA GLY A 17 21.64 -2.24 -16.00
C GLY A 17 20.84 -3.13 -16.96
N THR A 18 20.83 -2.77 -18.25
CA THR A 18 19.99 -3.45 -19.23
C THR A 18 20.43 -4.91 -19.44
N ALA A 19 19.52 -5.85 -19.23
CA ALA A 19 19.79 -7.29 -19.31
C ALA A 19 18.83 -8.05 -20.23
N ALA A 20 18.20 -7.33 -21.18
CA ALA A 20 17.11 -7.87 -22.00
C ALA A 20 17.50 -9.03 -22.92
N ALA A 21 18.75 -9.11 -23.36
CA ALA A 21 19.24 -10.21 -24.21
C ALA A 21 19.27 -11.56 -23.47
N LEU A 22 19.53 -11.54 -22.16
CA LEU A 22 19.65 -12.74 -21.32
C LEU A 22 18.32 -13.10 -20.64
N TYR A 23 17.52 -12.09 -20.29
CA TYR A 23 16.35 -12.25 -19.41
C TYR A 23 15.01 -11.80 -20.02
N GLY A 24 15.04 -11.30 -21.26
CA GLY A 24 13.83 -10.91 -22.00
C GLY A 24 13.38 -9.46 -21.77
N LEU A 25 12.16 -9.17 -22.23
CA LEU A 25 11.58 -7.82 -22.22
C LEU A 25 11.48 -7.24 -20.79
N ASN A 26 11.44 -5.91 -20.67
CA ASN A 26 11.35 -5.15 -19.41
C ASN A 26 12.56 -5.19 -18.45
N ALA A 27 13.67 -5.84 -18.80
CA ALA A 27 14.93 -5.78 -18.05
C ALA A 27 15.75 -4.51 -18.39
N ILE A 28 15.17 -3.32 -18.28
CA ILE A 28 15.79 -2.04 -18.69
C ILE A 28 16.63 -1.37 -17.58
N ASN A 29 16.28 -1.61 -16.31
CA ASN A 29 16.92 -0.97 -15.15
C ASN A 29 17.68 -1.98 -14.27
N GLY A 30 17.96 -3.16 -14.80
CA GLY A 30 18.42 -4.32 -14.03
C GLY A 30 17.30 -5.26 -13.61
N LEU A 31 17.69 -6.40 -13.05
CA LEU A 31 16.77 -7.41 -12.52
C LEU A 31 17.37 -8.17 -11.35
N ALA A 32 16.47 -8.71 -10.51
CA ALA A 32 16.79 -9.73 -9.54
C ALA A 32 16.19 -11.06 -10.01
N ASN A 33 17.05 -12.03 -10.29
CA ASN A 33 16.65 -13.39 -10.69
C ASN A 33 16.72 -14.31 -9.46
N PHE A 34 15.60 -14.96 -9.18
CA PHE A 34 15.47 -15.90 -8.06
C PHE A 34 15.44 -17.32 -8.60
N THR A 35 16.46 -18.12 -8.30
CA THR A 35 16.46 -19.55 -8.61
C THR A 35 15.93 -20.32 -7.42
N THR A 36 14.95 -21.19 -7.64
CA THR A 36 14.38 -22.02 -6.59
C THR A 36 15.05 -23.39 -6.51
N LYS A 37 15.08 -24.01 -5.34
CA LYS A 37 15.62 -25.36 -5.11
C LYS A 37 14.89 -26.40 -5.96
N ASN A 38 15.65 -27.26 -6.63
CA ASN A 38 15.11 -28.37 -7.44
C ASN A 38 14.74 -29.55 -6.52
N PRO A 39 13.53 -30.14 -6.63
CA PRO A 39 13.09 -31.23 -5.74
C PRO A 39 13.89 -32.53 -5.89
N PHE A 40 14.58 -32.76 -7.02
CA PHE A 40 15.47 -33.91 -7.19
C PHE A 40 16.77 -33.80 -6.40
N THR A 41 17.17 -32.58 -6.01
CA THR A 41 18.41 -32.32 -5.26
C THR A 41 18.11 -31.94 -3.81
N TYR A 42 16.97 -31.29 -3.57
CA TYR A 42 16.54 -30.78 -2.27
C TYR A 42 15.18 -31.37 -1.88
N GLU A 43 15.18 -32.67 -1.62
CA GLU A 43 14.04 -33.41 -1.08
C GLU A 43 13.87 -33.14 0.43
N GLY A 44 12.64 -33.31 0.94
CA GLY A 44 12.34 -33.26 2.36
C GLY A 44 11.40 -32.15 2.77
N PHE A 45 11.15 -32.08 4.07
CA PHE A 45 10.30 -31.09 4.70
C PHE A 45 11.15 -30.04 5.42
N SER A 46 10.72 -28.78 5.35
CA SER A 46 11.33 -27.67 6.10
C SER A 46 10.23 -26.73 6.57
N ILE A 47 10.39 -26.22 7.79
CA ILE A 47 9.51 -25.22 8.37
C ILE A 47 10.37 -24.11 8.98
N ARG A 48 9.91 -22.87 8.87
CA ARG A 48 10.51 -21.69 9.48
C ARG A 48 9.43 -20.86 10.13
N GLN A 49 9.68 -20.43 11.37
CA GLN A 49 8.90 -19.42 12.06
C GLN A 49 9.80 -18.23 12.33
N GLN A 50 9.35 -17.04 11.95
CA GLN A 50 10.00 -15.78 12.25
C GLN A 50 9.01 -14.89 12.99
N THR A 51 9.46 -14.28 14.08
CA THR A 51 8.64 -13.39 14.90
C THR A 51 9.42 -12.13 15.23
N GLY A 52 8.71 -11.03 15.45
CA GLY A 52 9.30 -9.76 15.84
C GLY A 52 8.25 -8.84 16.46
N VAL A 53 8.72 -7.70 16.95
CA VAL A 53 7.88 -6.64 17.47
C VAL A 53 8.31 -5.32 16.82
N ASN A 54 7.34 -4.56 16.33
CA ASN A 54 7.54 -3.24 15.75
C ASN A 54 6.76 -2.20 16.57
N HIS A 55 6.98 -0.92 16.29
CA HIS A 55 6.30 0.22 16.93
C HIS A 55 6.50 0.34 18.45
N LEU A 56 7.68 -0.01 18.94
CA LEU A 56 8.03 0.25 20.34
C LEU A 56 8.04 1.75 20.61
N ASN A 57 7.12 2.23 21.47
CA ASN A 57 6.95 3.65 21.80
C ASN A 57 6.64 4.55 20.59
N ASP A 58 5.95 4.05 19.57
CA ASP A 58 5.57 4.86 18.41
C ASP A 58 4.34 5.75 18.72
N PRO A 59 4.48 7.09 18.70
CA PRO A 59 3.35 8.00 18.94
C PRO A 59 2.33 8.03 17.80
N ASN A 60 2.64 7.45 16.64
CA ASN A 60 1.74 7.40 15.49
C ASN A 60 0.80 6.19 15.52
N VAL A 61 1.12 5.16 16.31
CA VAL A 61 0.23 3.99 16.47
C VAL A 61 -0.87 4.34 17.48
N LYS A 62 -2.06 4.61 16.97
CA LYS A 62 -3.26 4.65 17.81
C LYS A 62 -3.57 3.23 18.29
N THR A 63 -3.64 3.06 19.60
CA THR A 63 -3.69 1.78 20.28
C THR A 63 -4.89 0.94 19.82
N VAL A 64 -4.64 -0.18 19.13
CA VAL A 64 -5.69 -1.16 18.81
C VAL A 64 -5.82 -2.12 20.00
N GLY A 65 -6.65 -1.77 20.99
CA GLY A 65 -6.99 -2.66 22.11
C GLY A 65 -7.00 -2.01 23.50
N LEU A 66 -7.80 -2.58 24.40
CA LEU A 66 -7.86 -2.23 25.82
C LEU A 66 -6.47 -2.44 26.45
N ASN A 67 -5.83 -1.35 26.92
CA ASN A 67 -4.49 -1.27 27.55
C ASN A 67 -3.28 -0.94 26.65
N GLY A 68 -3.33 0.21 25.95
CA GLY A 68 -2.17 1.12 25.82
C GLY A 68 -0.86 0.60 25.20
N SER A 69 -0.83 -0.57 24.56
CA SER A 69 0.41 -1.14 24.01
C SER A 69 0.61 -0.64 22.58
N SER A 70 1.62 0.20 22.37
CA SER A 70 2.01 0.78 21.07
C SER A 70 2.70 -0.21 20.13
N SER A 71 2.99 -1.43 20.58
CA SER A 71 3.75 -2.42 19.82
C SER A 71 2.87 -3.35 18.99
N SER A 72 3.33 -3.64 17.77
CA SER A 72 2.68 -4.57 16.85
C SER A 72 3.54 -5.81 16.63
N ILE A 73 2.91 -6.99 16.62
CA ILE A 73 3.60 -8.26 16.42
C ILE A 73 3.80 -8.51 14.92
N TYR A 74 5.02 -8.85 14.56
CA TYR A 74 5.36 -9.47 13.28
C TYR A 74 5.41 -10.99 13.46
N SER A 75 4.78 -11.74 12.55
CA SER A 75 4.85 -13.20 12.50
C SER A 75 4.81 -13.68 11.06
N GLU A 76 5.82 -14.43 10.66
CA GLU A 76 5.88 -15.14 9.38
C GLU A 76 6.13 -16.63 9.61
N THR A 77 5.25 -17.46 9.07
CA THR A 77 5.41 -18.92 9.05
C THR A 77 5.59 -19.37 7.62
N SER A 78 6.66 -20.11 7.34
CA SER A 78 6.94 -20.69 6.03
C SER A 78 7.11 -22.20 6.14
N ALA A 79 6.56 -22.94 5.19
CA ALA A 79 6.73 -24.38 5.07
C ALA A 79 7.04 -24.77 3.62
N ARG A 80 7.92 -25.75 3.46
CA ARG A 80 8.32 -26.34 2.18
C ARG A 80 8.31 -27.86 2.30
N TYR A 81 7.76 -28.52 1.30
CA TYR A 81 7.89 -29.96 1.13
C TYR A 81 8.25 -30.31 -0.30
N ALA A 82 9.26 -31.15 -0.48
CA ALA A 82 9.65 -31.66 -1.79
C ALA A 82 9.83 -33.18 -1.71
N LYS A 83 9.50 -33.88 -2.79
CA LYS A 83 9.63 -35.34 -2.87
C LYS A 83 9.89 -35.81 -4.28
N VAL A 84 10.80 -36.78 -4.41
CA VAL A 84 10.98 -37.55 -5.64
C VAL A 84 9.97 -38.69 -5.63
N LEU A 85 9.10 -38.73 -6.64
CA LEU A 85 8.08 -39.77 -6.80
C LEU A 85 8.61 -40.96 -7.60
N ILE A 86 9.39 -40.67 -8.64
CA ILE A 86 10.06 -41.67 -9.47
C ILE A 86 11.49 -41.19 -9.66
N ALA A 87 12.45 -42.01 -9.23
CA ALA A 87 13.87 -41.71 -9.35
C ALA A 87 14.21 -41.22 -10.77
N ASP A 88 14.89 -40.08 -10.84
CA ASP A 88 15.34 -39.40 -12.05
C ASP A 88 14.26 -39.04 -13.10
N LYS A 89 12.97 -39.19 -12.79
CA LYS A 89 11.88 -38.93 -13.73
C LYS A 89 10.82 -37.96 -13.24
N LEU A 90 10.34 -38.13 -12.00
CA LEU A 90 9.19 -37.37 -11.52
C LEU A 90 9.43 -36.93 -10.08
N ALA A 91 9.30 -35.63 -9.84
CA ALA A 91 9.39 -35.03 -8.51
C ALA A 91 8.45 -33.84 -8.39
N PHE A 92 8.06 -33.49 -7.17
CA PHE A 92 7.26 -32.30 -6.91
C PHE A 92 7.79 -31.54 -5.71
N LYS A 93 7.37 -30.28 -5.61
CA LYS A 93 7.50 -29.47 -4.41
C LYS A 93 6.28 -28.60 -4.19
N VAL A 94 6.03 -28.26 -2.93
CA VAL A 94 5.01 -27.32 -2.49
C VAL A 94 5.61 -26.39 -1.44
N ASN A 95 5.23 -25.13 -1.49
CA ASN A 95 5.66 -24.09 -0.57
C ASN A 95 4.46 -23.26 -0.13
N ALA A 96 4.44 -22.83 1.12
CA ALA A 96 3.47 -21.88 1.64
C ALA A 96 4.12 -20.95 2.66
N THR A 97 3.78 -19.66 2.60
CA THR A 97 4.20 -18.63 3.55
C THR A 97 2.99 -17.81 3.97
N TYR A 98 2.80 -17.67 5.28
CA TYR A 98 1.80 -16.80 5.87
C TYR A 98 2.46 -15.73 6.72
N LEU A 99 2.15 -14.47 6.44
CA LEU A 99 2.67 -13.29 7.12
C LEU A 99 1.52 -12.49 7.73
N ARG A 100 1.68 -12.13 9.00
CA ARG A 100 0.94 -11.07 9.67
C ARG A 100 1.94 -10.05 10.21
N ALA A 101 1.72 -8.79 9.90
CA ALA A 101 2.53 -7.70 10.40
C ALA A 101 1.72 -6.41 10.43
N TYR A 102 2.35 -5.36 10.94
CA TYR A 102 1.84 -4.00 10.89
C TYR A 102 2.96 -3.12 10.34
N ASP A 103 2.63 -2.30 9.34
CA ASP A 103 3.59 -1.51 8.57
C ASP A 103 3.84 -0.14 9.20
N TRP A 104 4.84 0.58 8.68
CA TRP A 104 5.14 1.95 9.09
C TRP A 104 3.99 2.92 8.75
N ILE A 105 3.53 3.68 9.74
CA ILE A 105 2.45 4.66 9.60
C ILE A 105 3.03 5.99 9.11
N ALA A 106 2.49 6.52 8.01
CA ALA A 106 2.80 7.87 7.55
C ALA A 106 2.07 8.96 8.35
N ASN A 107 2.82 10.00 8.71
CA ASN A 107 2.30 11.17 9.44
C ASN A 107 3.13 12.44 9.12
N ASP A 108 3.57 12.59 7.88
CA ASP A 108 4.25 13.81 7.44
C ASP A 108 3.24 14.95 7.32
N GLN A 109 3.43 15.96 8.17
CA GLN A 109 2.56 17.13 8.28
C GLN A 109 3.09 18.34 7.48
N THR A 110 4.10 18.15 6.63
CA THR A 110 4.64 19.22 5.78
C THR A 110 3.58 19.67 4.78
N ASP A 111 3.28 20.97 4.76
CA ASP A 111 2.31 21.55 3.82
C ASP A 111 2.89 21.55 2.41
N THR A 112 2.19 20.92 1.47
CA THR A 112 2.53 20.90 0.04
C THR A 112 2.00 22.13 -0.71
N ASN A 113 1.17 22.94 -0.05
CA ASN A 113 0.64 24.21 -0.55
C ASN A 113 1.03 25.42 0.33
N PRO A 114 2.31 25.57 0.73
CA PRO A 114 2.69 26.56 1.73
C PRO A 114 2.48 28.00 1.25
N ASN A 115 2.51 28.23 -0.07
CA ASN A 115 2.38 29.55 -0.70
C ASN A 115 0.99 29.80 -1.33
N GLY A 116 0.03 28.89 -1.14
CA GLY A 116 -1.29 28.97 -1.79
C GLY A 116 -2.09 30.24 -1.46
N ASN A 117 -1.74 30.91 -0.37
CA ASN A 117 -2.36 32.16 0.08
C ASN A 117 -1.34 33.30 0.31
N ALA A 118 -0.18 33.26 -0.36
CA ALA A 118 0.90 34.24 -0.19
C ALA A 118 0.46 35.70 -0.42
N THR A 119 -0.48 35.96 -1.34
CA THR A 119 -1.02 37.29 -1.62
C THR A 119 -1.88 37.85 -0.48
N THR A 120 -2.37 37.00 0.41
CA THR A 120 -3.19 37.37 1.56
C THR A 120 -2.42 37.36 2.89
N GLY A 121 -1.17 36.86 2.86
CA GLY A 121 -0.30 36.75 4.04
C GLY A 121 -0.65 35.59 4.99
N LEU A 122 -1.64 34.75 4.64
CA LEU A 122 -2.02 33.58 5.43
C LEU A 122 -1.16 32.38 5.04
N LEU A 123 -0.18 32.04 5.88
CA LEU A 123 0.82 31.00 5.65
C LEU A 123 0.92 30.07 6.86
N GLY A 124 1.57 28.91 6.69
CA GLY A 124 1.83 27.97 7.78
C GLY A 124 0.53 27.48 8.44
N ALA A 125 0.42 27.60 9.76
CA ALA A 125 -0.76 27.18 10.50
C ALA A 125 -2.02 28.00 10.16
N ASP A 126 -1.85 29.22 9.66
CA ASP A 126 -2.95 30.12 9.31
C ASP A 126 -3.44 29.94 7.86
N ASN A 127 -2.76 29.09 7.07
CA ASN A 127 -3.12 28.84 5.67
C ASN A 127 -4.48 28.10 5.59
N PRO A 128 -5.57 28.72 5.09
CA PRO A 128 -6.86 28.06 5.03
C PRO A 128 -6.93 26.96 3.95
N ALA A 129 -5.90 26.77 3.13
CA ALA A 129 -5.78 25.67 2.17
C ALA A 129 -4.55 24.80 2.45
N ARG A 130 -4.22 24.59 3.72
CA ARG A 130 -3.13 23.70 4.16
C ARG A 130 -3.37 22.28 3.66
N ASP A 131 -2.36 21.69 3.03
CA ASP A 131 -2.40 20.35 2.43
C ASP A 131 -1.17 19.53 2.85
N PRO A 132 -1.22 18.88 4.02
CA PRO A 132 -0.12 18.07 4.51
C PRO A 132 0.10 16.80 3.69
N VAL A 133 1.36 16.38 3.54
CA VAL A 133 1.75 15.19 2.75
C VAL A 133 0.98 13.91 3.13
N SER A 134 0.74 13.68 4.43
CA SER A 134 0.00 12.51 4.95
C SER A 134 -1.43 12.86 5.37
N SER A 135 -2.14 13.62 4.52
CA SER A 135 -3.55 14.00 4.70
C SER A 135 -4.30 13.82 3.39
N TYR A 136 -5.60 13.55 3.47
CA TYR A 136 -6.47 13.29 2.32
C TYR A 136 -7.79 14.06 2.40
N GLY A 137 -8.33 14.53 1.28
CA GLY A 137 -9.58 15.33 1.20
C GLY A 137 -9.35 16.85 1.14
N ASN A 138 -8.09 17.29 1.18
CA ASN A 138 -7.66 18.69 1.16
C ASN A 138 -6.66 19.00 0.03
N GLU A 139 -6.53 18.08 -0.92
CA GLU A 139 -5.67 18.21 -2.08
C GLU A 139 -6.14 19.33 -3.02
N SER A 140 -5.31 19.67 -4.01
CA SER A 140 -5.60 20.74 -4.96
C SER A 140 -6.94 20.61 -5.71
N SER A 141 -7.49 19.39 -5.88
CA SER A 141 -8.80 19.17 -6.49
C SER A 141 -9.97 19.58 -5.62
N ASP A 142 -9.76 19.65 -4.30
CA ASP A 142 -10.81 19.80 -3.29
C ASP A 142 -10.80 21.20 -2.65
N ARG A 143 -10.01 22.10 -3.24
CA ARG A 143 -9.91 23.50 -2.83
C ARG A 143 -10.84 24.38 -3.65
N SER A 144 -11.33 25.42 -3.00
CA SER A 144 -12.15 26.48 -3.62
C SER A 144 -11.45 27.82 -3.49
N ASN A 145 -11.65 28.70 -4.48
CA ASN A 145 -11.23 30.10 -4.39
C ASN A 145 -12.44 30.94 -4.02
N LEU A 146 -12.43 31.52 -2.81
CA LEU A 146 -13.53 32.33 -2.30
C LEU A 146 -13.13 33.81 -2.25
N THR A 147 -14.02 34.69 -2.71
CA THR A 147 -13.85 36.14 -2.56
C THR A 147 -14.47 36.59 -1.25
N LEU A 148 -13.64 36.98 -0.29
CA LEU A 148 -14.02 37.37 1.07
C LEU A 148 -13.39 38.73 1.39
N GLY A 149 -14.17 39.70 1.87
CA GLY A 149 -13.64 41.05 2.20
C GLY A 149 -12.87 41.74 1.06
N GLY A 150 -13.24 41.47 -0.21
CA GLY A 150 -12.57 42.03 -1.38
C GLY A 150 -11.24 41.37 -1.78
N ARG A 151 -10.86 40.25 -1.15
CA ARG A 151 -9.68 39.45 -1.49
C ARG A 151 -10.07 38.03 -1.86
N VAL A 152 -9.26 37.38 -2.69
CA VAL A 152 -9.44 35.97 -3.05
C VAL A 152 -8.56 35.12 -2.15
N TYR A 153 -9.18 34.13 -1.49
CA TYR A 153 -8.52 33.15 -0.64
C TYR A 153 -8.69 31.76 -1.25
N SER A 154 -7.60 30.99 -1.34
CA SER A 154 -7.70 29.55 -1.55
C SER A 154 -8.09 28.91 -0.22
N VAL A 155 -9.18 28.17 -0.19
CA VAL A 155 -9.65 27.45 1.00
C VAL A 155 -9.81 25.97 0.67
N GLY A 156 -9.41 25.10 1.58
CA GLY A 156 -9.69 23.67 1.53
C GLY A 156 -10.44 23.24 2.78
N ARG A 157 -11.06 22.06 2.71
CA ARG A 157 -11.58 21.38 3.90
C ARG A 157 -10.44 20.93 4.79
N THR A 158 -10.75 20.62 6.05
CA THR A 158 -9.86 19.83 6.89
C THR A 158 -9.77 18.42 6.31
N GLY A 159 -8.55 18.01 5.94
CA GLY A 159 -8.32 16.64 5.46
C GLY A 159 -8.26 15.63 6.60
N TYR A 160 -8.41 14.37 6.25
CA TYR A 160 -8.21 13.24 7.15
C TYR A 160 -6.72 12.91 7.24
N ASP A 161 -6.19 12.87 8.47
CA ASP A 161 -4.86 12.33 8.71
C ASP A 161 -4.79 10.88 8.22
N GLU A 162 -3.76 10.54 7.45
CA GLU A 162 -3.60 9.20 6.87
C GLU A 162 -3.67 8.09 7.93
N ARG A 163 -3.00 8.29 9.06
CA ARG A 163 -3.00 7.38 10.21
C ARG A 163 -4.38 7.08 10.78
N ASP A 164 -5.39 7.90 10.47
CA ASP A 164 -6.75 7.76 10.99
C ASP A 164 -7.68 7.03 10.02
N VAL A 165 -7.34 7.00 8.73
CA VAL A 165 -8.22 6.46 7.68
C VAL A 165 -7.61 5.28 6.92
N VAL A 166 -6.39 4.88 7.26
CA VAL A 166 -5.65 3.80 6.61
C VAL A 166 -5.35 2.68 7.57
N ASP A 167 -5.75 1.46 7.20
CA ASP A 167 -5.32 0.25 7.89
C ASP A 167 -3.97 -0.24 7.34
N TYR A 168 -2.92 -0.09 8.16
CA TYR A 168 -1.55 -0.55 7.90
C TYR A 168 -1.30 -2.02 8.28
N THR A 169 -2.35 -2.78 8.62
CA THR A 169 -2.24 -4.22 8.84
C THR A 169 -1.82 -4.90 7.54
N ILE A 170 -0.73 -5.66 7.59
CA ILE A 170 -0.28 -6.52 6.52
C ILE A 170 -0.76 -7.94 6.82
N ARG A 171 -1.48 -8.52 5.87
CA ARG A 171 -1.79 -9.95 5.82
C ARG A 171 -1.32 -10.45 4.48
N SER A 172 -0.55 -11.54 4.44
CA SER A 172 -0.15 -12.13 3.17
C SER A 172 -0.10 -13.63 3.27
N LEU A 173 -0.84 -14.31 2.40
CA LEU A 173 -0.72 -15.73 2.14
C LEU A 173 -0.12 -15.89 0.74
N LYS A 174 0.98 -16.64 0.64
CA LYS A 174 1.61 -17.01 -0.62
C LYS A 174 1.79 -18.51 -0.63
N ALA A 175 1.50 -19.14 -1.75
CA ALA A 175 1.77 -20.55 -1.95
C ALA A 175 2.20 -20.82 -3.38
N ASP A 176 3.01 -21.85 -3.55
CA ASP A 176 3.35 -22.37 -4.85
C ASP A 176 3.47 -23.89 -4.84
N ALA A 177 3.23 -24.49 -5.99
CA ALA A 177 3.42 -25.91 -6.24
C ALA A 177 4.12 -26.08 -7.58
N ALA A 178 5.10 -26.97 -7.64
CA ALA A 178 5.78 -27.29 -8.88
C ALA A 178 5.86 -28.79 -9.09
N LEU A 179 5.56 -29.22 -10.32
CA LEU A 179 5.74 -30.59 -10.80
C LEU A 179 6.89 -30.60 -11.80
N HIS A 180 7.87 -31.46 -11.57
CA HIS A 180 9.07 -31.59 -12.39
C HIS A 180 9.10 -32.97 -13.04
N TYR A 181 9.27 -32.98 -14.37
CA TYR A 181 9.45 -34.19 -15.15
C TYR A 181 10.77 -34.16 -15.93
N ARG A 182 11.61 -35.17 -15.73
CA ARG A 182 12.86 -35.36 -16.47
C ARG A 182 12.66 -36.40 -17.56
N PHE A 183 12.83 -35.99 -18.81
CA PHE A 183 12.74 -36.90 -19.97
C PHE A 183 14.00 -37.77 -20.08
N ARG A 184 15.15 -37.16 -19.81
CA ARG A 184 16.50 -37.74 -19.79
C ARG A 184 17.42 -36.83 -18.96
N PRO A 185 18.62 -37.29 -18.56
CA PRO A 185 19.56 -36.43 -17.86
C PRO A 185 19.78 -35.10 -18.58
N GLY A 186 19.63 -33.99 -17.84
CA GLY A 186 19.79 -32.63 -18.36
C GLY A 186 18.58 -32.06 -19.13
N VAL A 187 17.49 -32.81 -19.35
CA VAL A 187 16.26 -32.30 -19.99
C VAL A 187 15.07 -32.42 -19.04
N GLU A 188 14.62 -31.29 -18.52
CA GLU A 188 13.59 -31.18 -17.49
C GLU A 188 12.49 -30.20 -17.89
N LEU A 189 11.23 -30.62 -17.77
CA LEU A 189 10.06 -29.74 -17.86
C LEU A 189 9.48 -29.56 -16.47
N ALA A 190 9.27 -28.30 -16.08
CA ALA A 190 8.61 -27.94 -14.84
C ALA A 190 7.34 -27.15 -15.12
N TYR A 191 6.25 -27.54 -14.47
CA TYR A 191 5.05 -26.72 -14.35
C TYR A 191 4.99 -26.16 -12.92
N THR A 192 4.87 -24.85 -12.79
CA THR A 192 4.78 -24.16 -11.52
C THR A 192 3.48 -23.36 -11.48
N TYR A 193 2.71 -23.55 -10.43
CA TYR A 193 1.56 -22.72 -10.08
C TYR A 193 1.89 -21.90 -8.83
N ARG A 194 1.65 -20.60 -8.89
CA ARG A 194 1.86 -19.67 -7.77
C ARG A 194 0.58 -18.91 -7.50
N VAL A 195 0.27 -18.70 -6.22
CA VAL A 195 -0.86 -17.90 -5.77
C VAL A 195 -0.43 -17.01 -4.60
N ALA A 196 -0.95 -15.79 -4.56
CA ALA A 196 -0.81 -14.89 -3.43
C ALA A 196 -2.12 -14.13 -3.19
N ASN A 197 -2.51 -14.02 -1.92
CA ASN A 197 -3.55 -13.12 -1.46
C ASN A 197 -2.97 -12.23 -0.37
N PHE A 198 -3.17 -10.91 -0.46
CA PHE A 198 -2.56 -10.00 0.48
C PHE A 198 -3.29 -8.67 0.65
N ASP A 199 -3.03 -8.10 1.82
CA ASP A 199 -3.39 -6.77 2.28
C ASP A 199 -2.11 -5.96 2.49
N ASN A 200 -1.99 -4.78 1.87
CA ASN A 200 -0.92 -3.83 2.15
C ASN A 200 -1.28 -2.41 1.67
N VAL A 201 -0.50 -1.42 2.12
CA VAL A 201 -0.50 -0.09 1.52
C VAL A 201 0.53 -0.06 0.39
N TYR A 202 0.16 0.48 -0.77
CA TYR A 202 1.02 0.62 -1.95
C TYR A 202 1.11 2.09 -2.35
N GLN A 203 2.34 2.57 -2.58
CA GLN A 203 2.61 3.95 -2.99
C GLN A 203 3.11 4.02 -4.43
N ARG A 204 2.50 4.91 -5.21
CA ARG A 204 3.01 5.35 -6.52
C ARG A 204 2.83 6.85 -6.65
N SER A 205 2.14 7.34 -7.68
CA SER A 205 1.71 8.74 -7.80
C SER A 205 0.62 9.11 -6.78
N ASN A 206 -0.02 8.11 -6.18
CA ASN A 206 -0.99 8.22 -5.10
C ASN A 206 -0.86 6.97 -4.20
N ARG A 207 -1.43 7.00 -3.00
CA ARG A 207 -1.50 5.85 -2.10
C ARG A 207 -2.77 5.04 -2.31
N PHE A 208 -2.60 3.72 -2.24
CA PHE A 208 -3.66 2.74 -2.40
C PHE A 208 -3.62 1.78 -1.23
N ARG A 209 -4.79 1.45 -0.68
CA ARG A 209 -4.94 0.26 0.15
C ARG A 209 -5.22 -0.89 -0.80
N LEU A 210 -4.29 -1.83 -0.92
CA LEU A 210 -4.53 -3.09 -1.60
C LEU A 210 -5.22 -4.02 -0.60
N GLN A 211 -6.47 -4.39 -0.86
CA GLN A 211 -7.29 -5.18 0.06
C GLN A 211 -7.89 -6.39 -0.63
N ASP A 212 -7.70 -7.58 -0.02
CA ASP A 212 -8.05 -8.85 -0.63
C ASP A 212 -7.41 -9.03 -2.04
N TYR A 213 -6.21 -8.45 -2.27
CA TYR A 213 -5.58 -8.46 -3.60
C TYR A 213 -5.10 -9.87 -3.95
N GLY A 214 -5.56 -10.39 -5.09
CA GLY A 214 -5.25 -11.73 -5.56
C GLY A 214 -4.28 -11.71 -6.75
N LEU A 215 -3.25 -12.55 -6.69
CA LEU A 215 -2.35 -12.84 -7.80
C LEU A 215 -2.26 -14.34 -8.00
N GLN A 216 -2.28 -14.78 -9.26
CA GLN A 216 -1.95 -16.16 -9.61
C GLN A 216 -1.11 -16.23 -10.87
N GLN A 217 -0.23 -17.21 -10.95
CA GLN A 217 0.65 -17.42 -12.09
C GLN A 217 0.78 -18.90 -12.42
N HIS A 218 0.63 -19.22 -13.70
CA HIS A 218 0.97 -20.51 -14.29
C HIS A 218 2.25 -20.34 -15.10
N ALA A 219 3.25 -21.20 -14.88
CA ALA A 219 4.50 -21.14 -15.62
C ALA A 219 4.93 -22.55 -16.06
N LEU A 220 5.26 -22.70 -17.33
CA LEU A 220 5.93 -23.86 -17.89
C LEU A 220 7.38 -23.48 -18.22
N THR A 221 8.34 -24.23 -17.71
CA THR A 221 9.77 -24.04 -17.99
C THR A 221 10.38 -25.34 -18.49
N LEU A 222 10.85 -25.36 -19.74
CA LEU A 222 11.70 -26.41 -20.27
C LEU A 222 13.16 -26.00 -20.12
N THR A 223 13.95 -26.83 -19.46
CA THR A 223 15.39 -26.65 -19.28
C THR A 223 16.12 -27.81 -19.97
N THR A 224 17.10 -27.47 -20.80
CA THR A 224 18.02 -28.40 -21.46
C THR A 224 19.47 -27.98 -21.15
N PRO A 225 20.51 -28.73 -21.55
CA PRO A 225 21.89 -28.30 -21.32
C PRO A 225 22.29 -26.99 -22.03
N VAL A 226 21.55 -26.57 -23.05
CA VAL A 226 21.90 -25.42 -23.92
C VAL A 226 20.77 -24.42 -24.15
N VAL A 227 19.53 -24.79 -23.87
CA VAL A 227 18.32 -23.98 -24.09
C VAL A 227 17.44 -24.02 -22.86
N GLN A 228 16.95 -22.86 -22.45
CA GLN A 228 15.81 -22.71 -21.54
C GLN A 228 14.67 -22.00 -22.28
N ALA A 229 13.46 -22.55 -22.19
CA ALA A 229 12.25 -21.93 -22.72
C ALA A 229 11.21 -21.79 -21.60
N ARG A 230 10.58 -20.62 -21.49
CA ARG A 230 9.57 -20.35 -20.46
C ARG A 230 8.32 -19.72 -21.09
N ALA A 231 7.17 -20.28 -20.77
CA ALA A 231 5.86 -19.71 -21.05
C ALA A 231 5.13 -19.47 -19.73
N TYR A 232 4.49 -18.32 -19.55
CA TYR A 232 3.77 -18.03 -18.32
C TYR A 232 2.53 -17.16 -18.58
N LEU A 233 1.55 -17.32 -17.70
CA LEU A 233 0.35 -16.51 -17.62
C LEU A 233 0.20 -16.03 -16.18
N THR A 234 0.09 -14.72 -15.99
CA THR A 234 -0.22 -14.11 -14.71
C THR A 234 -1.61 -13.50 -14.81
N THR A 235 -2.44 -13.70 -13.79
CA THR A 235 -3.70 -12.98 -13.65
C THR A 235 -3.79 -12.36 -12.27
N GLU A 236 -4.51 -11.26 -12.20
CA GLU A 236 -4.60 -10.42 -11.01
C GLU A 236 -6.03 -9.95 -10.78
N ASN A 237 -6.42 -9.85 -9.51
CA ASN A 237 -7.71 -9.35 -9.06
C ASN A 237 -7.47 -8.35 -7.93
N THR A 238 -7.93 -7.11 -8.12
CA THR A 238 -7.72 -6.03 -7.16
C THR A 238 -8.60 -6.14 -5.90
N GLY A 239 -9.50 -7.11 -5.81
CA GLY A 239 -10.32 -7.34 -4.61
C GLY A 239 -11.12 -6.10 -4.24
N LYS A 240 -10.99 -5.66 -2.99
CA LYS A 240 -11.63 -4.46 -2.43
C LYS A 240 -10.66 -3.28 -2.34
N SER A 241 -9.59 -3.29 -3.12
CA SER A 241 -8.58 -2.23 -3.09
C SER A 241 -9.18 -0.88 -3.46
N TYR A 242 -8.70 0.18 -2.81
CA TYR A 242 -9.20 1.54 -3.02
C TYR A 242 -8.08 2.58 -2.99
N ASN A 243 -8.36 3.72 -3.60
CA ASN A 243 -7.49 4.89 -3.60
C ASN A 243 -7.79 5.77 -2.38
N LEU A 244 -6.77 6.16 -1.62
CA LEU A 244 -6.95 6.84 -0.33
C LEU A 244 -7.49 8.27 -0.50
N ARG A 245 -6.96 9.01 -1.47
CA ARG A 245 -7.46 10.36 -1.82
C ARG A 245 -8.92 10.32 -2.27
N SER A 246 -9.24 9.48 -3.25
CA SER A 246 -10.62 9.40 -3.75
C SER A 246 -11.58 8.91 -2.66
N MET A 247 -11.15 8.05 -1.75
CA MET A 247 -11.96 7.66 -0.60
C MET A 247 -12.27 8.88 0.27
N ALA A 248 -11.25 9.63 0.70
CA ALA A 248 -11.41 10.82 1.56
C ALA A 248 -12.32 11.88 0.92
N GLU A 249 -12.08 12.20 -0.36
CA GLU A 249 -12.89 13.14 -1.15
C GLU A 249 -14.38 12.72 -1.16
N ASN A 250 -14.65 11.43 -1.36
CA ASN A 250 -16.02 10.91 -1.34
C ASN A 250 -16.64 10.95 0.06
N ILE A 251 -15.86 10.70 1.13
CA ILE A 251 -16.34 10.84 2.51
C ILE A 251 -16.76 12.30 2.75
N ASP A 252 -15.92 13.27 2.41
CA ASP A 252 -16.22 14.70 2.60
C ASP A 252 -17.46 15.15 1.83
N ARG A 253 -17.58 14.75 0.56
CA ARG A 253 -18.73 15.11 -0.28
C ARG A 253 -20.00 14.37 0.11
N SER A 254 -19.89 13.17 0.69
CA SER A 254 -21.05 12.46 1.26
C SER A 254 -21.58 13.13 2.53
N TYR A 255 -20.68 13.71 3.34
CA TYR A 255 -21.04 14.47 4.53
C TYR A 255 -21.69 15.82 4.16
N LYS A 256 -21.05 16.59 3.27
CA LYS A 256 -21.56 17.89 2.83
C LYS A 256 -21.09 18.20 1.41
N PRO A 257 -21.97 18.52 0.44
CA PRO A 257 -21.55 18.93 -0.90
C PRO A 257 -20.75 20.23 -0.90
N ASP A 258 -19.82 20.39 -1.86
CA ASP A 258 -18.89 21.54 -1.92
C ASP A 258 -19.60 22.89 -1.97
N ALA A 259 -20.70 23.00 -2.72
CA ALA A 259 -21.47 24.24 -2.81
C ALA A 259 -22.05 24.67 -1.44
N VAL A 260 -22.51 23.70 -0.63
CA VAL A 260 -23.07 23.95 0.70
C VAL A 260 -21.94 24.30 1.68
N TRP A 261 -20.84 23.54 1.65
CA TRP A 261 -19.68 23.82 2.49
C TRP A 261 -19.12 25.23 2.22
N ASN A 262 -18.98 25.62 0.96
CA ASN A 262 -18.51 26.96 0.57
C ASN A 262 -19.48 28.08 0.98
N ALA A 263 -20.79 27.83 0.91
CA ALA A 263 -21.80 28.79 1.35
C ALA A 263 -21.76 28.99 2.87
N ASP A 264 -21.68 27.91 3.64
CA ASP A 264 -21.56 27.94 5.10
C ASP A 264 -20.27 28.66 5.52
N TYR A 265 -19.14 28.32 4.86
CA TYR A 265 -17.85 28.94 5.10
C TYR A 265 -17.90 30.46 4.87
N THR A 266 -18.45 30.89 3.73
CA THR A 266 -18.58 32.31 3.37
C THR A 266 -19.49 33.05 4.35
N THR A 267 -20.61 32.44 4.73
CA THR A 267 -21.59 33.03 5.67
C THR A 267 -20.95 33.26 7.04
N ALA A 268 -20.27 32.25 7.57
CA ALA A 268 -19.63 32.32 8.87
C ALA A 268 -18.42 33.28 8.88
N TRP A 269 -17.64 33.34 7.80
CA TRP A 269 -16.54 34.31 7.67
C TRP A 269 -17.07 35.75 7.72
N ASN A 270 -18.11 36.06 6.95
CA ASN A 270 -18.72 37.39 6.91
C ASN A 270 -19.30 37.79 8.28
N ALA A 271 -19.96 36.84 8.97
CA ALA A 271 -20.49 37.07 10.31
C ALA A 271 -19.37 37.34 11.34
N ALA A 272 -18.27 36.60 11.28
CA ALA A 272 -17.12 36.81 12.17
C ALA A 272 -16.48 38.18 11.97
N VAL A 273 -16.28 38.61 10.72
CA VAL A 273 -15.74 39.95 10.41
C VAL A 273 -16.70 41.05 10.82
N ALA A 274 -18.01 40.90 10.60
CA ALA A 274 -19.01 41.85 11.06
C ALA A 274 -19.02 41.98 12.60
N GLY A 275 -18.69 40.90 13.31
CA GLY A 275 -18.47 40.87 14.76
C GLY A 275 -17.11 41.42 15.23
N GLY A 276 -16.25 41.88 14.32
CA GLY A 276 -14.94 42.48 14.64
C GLY A 276 -13.76 41.50 14.69
N ALA A 277 -13.94 40.25 14.26
CA ALA A 277 -12.83 39.28 14.22
C ALA A 277 -11.77 39.66 13.16
N GLY A 278 -10.50 39.40 13.48
CA GLY A 278 -9.42 39.50 12.48
C GLY A 278 -9.53 38.43 11.40
N VAL A 279 -8.86 38.63 10.25
CA VAL A 279 -8.94 37.74 9.07
C VAL A 279 -8.66 36.27 9.42
N THR A 280 -7.57 35.98 10.13
CA THR A 280 -7.21 34.61 10.56
C THR A 280 -8.29 33.98 11.44
N GLN A 281 -8.82 34.75 12.41
CA GLN A 281 -9.89 34.29 13.30
C GLN A 281 -11.19 34.04 12.53
N ALA A 282 -11.51 34.87 11.55
CA ALA A 282 -12.67 34.68 10.68
C ALA A 282 -12.55 33.40 9.84
N HIS A 283 -11.37 33.06 9.31
CA HIS A 283 -11.13 31.78 8.63
C HIS A 283 -11.27 30.57 9.55
N SER A 284 -10.80 30.68 10.80
CA SER A 284 -10.95 29.64 11.82
C SER A 284 -12.43 29.42 12.19
N ALA A 285 -13.18 30.51 12.45
CA ALA A 285 -14.61 30.43 12.73
C ALA A 285 -15.41 29.85 11.53
N ALA A 286 -15.06 30.27 10.31
CA ALA A 286 -15.66 29.76 9.09
C ALA A 286 -15.42 28.25 8.89
N ARG A 287 -14.22 27.76 9.23
CA ARG A 287 -13.88 26.33 9.24
C ARG A 287 -14.82 25.56 10.14
N VAL A 288 -14.91 25.98 11.41
CA VAL A 288 -15.72 25.30 12.43
C VAL A 288 -17.19 25.24 12.03
N ALA A 289 -17.73 26.31 11.45
CA ALA A 289 -19.12 26.34 11.00
C ALA A 289 -19.37 25.44 9.77
N ALA A 290 -18.50 25.51 8.75
CA ALA A 290 -18.62 24.70 7.54
C ALA A 290 -18.44 23.19 7.83
N GLU A 291 -17.67 22.85 8.86
CA GLU A 291 -17.36 21.48 9.29
C GLU A 291 -18.21 21.02 10.48
N TRP A 292 -19.32 21.72 10.78
CA TRP A 292 -20.21 21.30 11.85
C TRP A 292 -20.81 19.90 11.61
N ALA A 293 -20.49 18.96 12.51
CA ALA A 293 -20.79 17.52 12.39
C ALA A 293 -19.94 16.75 11.36
N TRP A 294 -18.79 17.29 10.96
CA TRP A 294 -17.76 16.53 10.24
C TRP A 294 -17.29 15.35 11.09
N VAL A 295 -17.17 14.17 10.45
CA VAL A 295 -16.87 12.92 11.13
C VAL A 295 -15.48 12.47 10.71
N THR A 296 -14.57 12.25 11.65
CA THR A 296 -13.37 11.46 11.39
C THR A 296 -13.77 9.98 11.34
N PRO A 297 -13.62 9.28 10.20
CA PRO A 297 -13.87 7.85 10.14
C PRO A 297 -13.00 7.14 11.18
N ALA A 298 -13.58 6.19 11.90
CA ALA A 298 -12.76 5.22 12.61
C ALA A 298 -12.05 4.34 11.55
N PRO A 299 -10.81 3.90 11.79
CA PRO A 299 -10.20 2.86 10.96
C PRO A 299 -11.15 1.66 10.91
N PRO A 300 -11.26 0.96 9.76
CA PRO A 300 -12.09 -0.24 9.66
C PRO A 300 -11.73 -1.21 10.79
N ALA A 301 -12.73 -1.70 11.51
CA ALA A 301 -12.50 -2.70 12.56
C ALA A 301 -11.82 -3.92 11.94
N THR A 302 -10.67 -4.31 12.52
CA THR A 302 -9.97 -5.52 12.10
C THR A 302 -10.85 -6.74 12.36
N ALA A 303 -11.33 -7.39 11.30
CA ALA A 303 -11.95 -8.71 11.38
C ALA A 303 -10.89 -9.82 11.51
#